data_AF-A0A4R6BTF1-F1
#
_entry.id   AF-A0A4R6BTF1-F1
#
_cell.length_a   1.000
_cell.length_b   1.000
_cell.length_c   1.000
_cell.angle_alpha   90.00
_cell.angle_beta   90.00
_cell.angle_gamma   90.00
#
_symmetry.space_group_name_H-M   'P 1'
#
loop_
_entity.id
_entity.type
_entity.pdbx_description
1 polymer ?
#
loop_
_entity_poly.entity_id
_entity_poly.type
_entity_poly.pdbx_seq_one_letter_code
_entity_poly.pdbx_strand_id
1 'polypeptide(L)'
;MKERFQAFFDEFYNFANDLSEKAGLVKKTSNKAGSYRNYLAFIFVLFEKNSNIKISEPNSLETYQLIRAMVDNDTFKSYNKNEHYYPSATLKCYIAFLSDQRMREEMSYDMMINNASEQDLIKEDNENDVLNSEEDNDKIKERRKKILLNGRLIYQRSIKEVILAKEKFEWKCEINPKHETFIAASNNKPYVEAHHVIPMAVQELYESSLDISENISCLCPTCHRKIHLAKSKEKGEMIEYLHSSRKEMYFTKNINVKLDSLFNYYNIF
;
A
#
# COMPACT_ATOMS: atom_id res chain seq x y z
N MET A 1 1.08 -25.80 -11.51
CA MET A 1 1.00 -24.40 -11.02
C MET A 1 -0.37 -24.11 -10.43
N LYS A 2 -1.46 -24.17 -11.20
CA LYS A 2 -2.82 -23.93 -10.67
C LYS A 2 -3.23 -24.93 -9.58
N GLU A 3 -2.94 -26.22 -9.76
CA GLU A 3 -3.18 -27.23 -8.71
C GLU A 3 -2.35 -26.98 -7.45
N ARG A 4 -1.09 -26.53 -7.61
CA ARG A 4 -0.18 -26.25 -6.48
C ARG A 4 -0.65 -25.07 -5.62
N PHE A 5 -1.28 -24.08 -6.25
CA PHE A 5 -1.72 -22.83 -5.61
C PHE A 5 -3.20 -22.55 -5.86
N GLN A 6 -4.03 -23.58 -5.77
CA GLN A 6 -5.43 -23.50 -6.16
C GLN A 6 -6.17 -22.41 -5.39
N ALA A 7 -6.06 -22.42 -4.05
CA ALA A 7 -6.69 -21.42 -3.19
C ALA A 7 -6.31 -19.98 -3.58
N PHE A 8 -5.02 -19.72 -3.79
CA PHE A 8 -4.53 -18.40 -4.24
C PHE A 8 -5.14 -17.98 -5.58
N PHE A 9 -5.16 -18.87 -6.58
CA PHE A 9 -5.69 -18.52 -7.90
C PHE A 9 -7.21 -18.34 -7.91
N ASP A 10 -7.93 -19.02 -7.01
CA ASP A 10 -9.37 -18.86 -6.84
C ASP A 10 -9.69 -17.53 -6.13
N GLU A 11 -8.96 -17.17 -5.07
CA GLU A 11 -9.06 -15.85 -4.44
C GLU A 11 -8.72 -14.71 -5.40
N PHE A 12 -7.62 -14.85 -6.16
CA PHE A 12 -7.22 -13.87 -7.16
C PHE A 12 -8.28 -13.68 -8.26
N TYR A 13 -8.91 -14.78 -8.70
CA TYR A 13 -10.00 -14.72 -9.67
C TYR A 13 -11.22 -13.98 -9.11
N ASN A 14 -11.63 -14.29 -7.89
CA ASN A 14 -12.76 -13.63 -7.23
C ASN A 14 -12.49 -12.13 -7.06
N PHE A 15 -11.29 -11.76 -6.60
CA PHE A 15 -10.87 -10.36 -6.51
C PHE A 15 -10.95 -9.63 -7.86
N ALA A 16 -10.42 -10.23 -8.93
CA ALA A 16 -10.44 -9.64 -10.26
C ALA A 16 -11.87 -9.46 -10.82
N ASN A 17 -12.79 -10.37 -10.45
CA ASN A 17 -14.20 -10.28 -10.78
C ASN A 17 -14.87 -9.12 -10.04
N ASP A 18 -14.72 -9.07 -8.71
CA ASP A 18 -15.25 -8.01 -7.86
C ASP A 18 -14.78 -6.62 -8.30
N LEU A 19 -13.50 -6.52 -8.69
CA LEU A 19 -12.91 -5.28 -9.19
C LEU A 19 -13.59 -4.81 -10.48
N SER A 20 -13.87 -5.75 -11.39
CA SER A 20 -14.55 -5.46 -12.65
C SER A 20 -16.00 -5.02 -12.43
N GLU A 21 -16.70 -5.64 -11.46
CA GLU A 21 -18.05 -5.26 -11.04
C GLU A 21 -18.09 -3.86 -10.44
N LYS A 22 -17.19 -3.55 -9.49
CA LYS A 22 -17.11 -2.26 -8.81
C LYS A 22 -16.76 -1.10 -9.74
N ALA A 23 -15.96 -1.36 -10.78
CA ALA A 23 -15.62 -0.36 -11.80
C ALA A 23 -16.80 -0.05 -12.75
N GLY A 24 -17.94 -0.75 -12.63
CA GLY A 24 -19.06 -0.61 -13.57
C GLY A 24 -18.73 -1.11 -14.99
N LEU A 25 -17.62 -1.86 -15.14
CA LEU A 25 -17.09 -2.31 -16.44
C LEU A 25 -17.70 -3.63 -16.92
N VAL A 26 -18.65 -4.20 -16.19
CA VAL A 26 -19.27 -5.48 -16.56
C VAL A 26 -20.34 -5.26 -17.63
N LYS A 27 -19.92 -5.37 -18.89
CA LYS A 27 -20.74 -6.12 -19.85
C LYS A 27 -20.68 -7.58 -19.40
N LYS A 28 -21.83 -8.21 -19.13
CA LYS A 28 -22.03 -9.60 -18.62
C LYS A 28 -21.24 -10.73 -19.32
N THR A 29 -20.39 -10.44 -20.31
CA THR A 29 -19.79 -11.41 -21.23
C THR A 29 -18.25 -11.45 -21.24
N SER A 30 -17.52 -10.58 -20.51
CA SER A 30 -16.05 -10.60 -20.54
C SER A 30 -15.46 -11.52 -19.46
N ASN A 31 -14.84 -12.64 -19.85
CA ASN A 31 -14.11 -13.56 -18.94
C ASN A 31 -12.72 -13.00 -18.52
N LYS A 32 -12.66 -11.70 -18.21
CA LYS A 32 -11.42 -10.96 -17.96
C LYS A 32 -10.67 -11.49 -16.74
N ALA A 33 -11.39 -11.75 -15.65
CA ALA A 33 -10.83 -12.37 -14.44
C ALA A 33 -10.22 -13.75 -14.74
N GLY A 34 -10.88 -14.55 -15.59
CA GLY A 34 -10.36 -15.84 -16.04
C GLY A 34 -9.07 -15.69 -16.85
N SER A 35 -9.01 -14.70 -17.75
CA SER A 35 -7.81 -14.36 -18.50
C SER A 35 -6.66 -13.97 -17.57
N TYR A 36 -6.89 -13.11 -16.57
CA TYR A 36 -5.87 -12.71 -15.60
C TYR A 36 -5.35 -13.89 -14.79
N ARG A 37 -6.24 -14.72 -14.23
CA ARG A 37 -5.84 -15.94 -13.50
C ARG A 37 -4.98 -16.87 -14.36
N ASN A 38 -5.44 -17.15 -15.59
CA ASN A 38 -4.75 -18.06 -16.48
C ASN A 38 -3.37 -17.54 -16.87
N TYR A 39 -3.28 -16.25 -17.14
CA TYR A 39 -2.05 -15.61 -17.56
C TYR A 39 -1.07 -15.43 -16.40
N LEU A 40 -1.54 -15.15 -15.18
CA LEU A 40 -0.67 -15.13 -13.99
C LEU A 40 -0.08 -16.52 -13.72
N ALA A 41 -0.89 -17.58 -13.82
CA ALA A 41 -0.39 -18.95 -13.71
C ALA A 41 0.66 -19.29 -14.78
N PHE A 42 0.48 -18.79 -16.00
CA PHE A 42 1.46 -18.93 -17.08
C PHE A 42 2.77 -18.20 -16.75
N ILE A 43 2.69 -16.94 -16.29
CA ILE A 43 3.86 -16.17 -15.85
C ILE A 43 4.63 -16.91 -14.75
N PHE A 44 3.93 -17.47 -13.77
CA PHE A 44 4.57 -18.24 -12.69
C PHE A 44 5.34 -19.45 -13.23
N VAL A 45 4.75 -20.19 -14.19
CA VAL A 45 5.42 -21.33 -14.83
C VAL A 45 6.66 -20.89 -15.60
N LEU A 46 6.55 -19.79 -16.37
CA LEU A 46 7.69 -19.24 -17.09
C LEU A 46 8.79 -18.79 -16.14
N PHE A 47 8.44 -18.12 -15.04
CA PHE A 47 9.39 -17.67 -14.04
C PHE A 47 10.16 -18.85 -13.45
N GLU A 48 9.49 -19.89 -12.97
CA GLU A 48 10.19 -21.05 -12.39
C GLU A 48 11.10 -21.75 -13.39
N LYS A 49 10.69 -21.84 -14.66
CA LYS A 49 11.49 -22.48 -15.71
C LYS A 49 12.74 -21.69 -16.06
N ASN A 50 12.65 -20.36 -16.12
CA ASN A 50 13.76 -19.51 -16.57
C ASN A 50 14.73 -19.13 -15.45
N SER A 51 14.25 -19.00 -14.22
CA SER A 51 15.08 -18.62 -13.07
C SER A 51 15.64 -19.82 -12.29
N ASN A 52 15.05 -21.01 -12.48
CA ASN A 52 15.28 -22.17 -11.62
C ASN A 52 14.94 -21.92 -10.13
N ILE A 53 14.15 -20.87 -9.83
CA ILE A 53 13.64 -20.56 -8.50
C ILE A 53 12.21 -21.09 -8.39
N LYS A 54 11.92 -21.83 -7.31
CA LYS A 54 10.55 -22.27 -7.02
C LYS A 54 9.79 -21.19 -6.26
N ILE A 55 8.60 -20.86 -6.74
CA ILE A 55 7.66 -20.03 -5.99
C ILE A 55 7.11 -20.90 -4.86
N SER A 56 7.24 -20.44 -3.62
CA SER A 56 6.62 -21.02 -2.43
C SER A 56 5.40 -20.23 -1.99
N GLU A 57 5.50 -18.89 -1.94
CA GLU A 57 4.50 -17.99 -1.37
C GLU A 57 3.94 -17.02 -2.44
N PRO A 58 2.87 -17.42 -3.18
CA PRO A 58 2.32 -16.62 -4.28
C PRO A 58 1.61 -15.33 -3.83
N ASN A 59 1.36 -15.18 -2.53
CA ASN A 59 0.78 -13.98 -1.90
C ASN A 59 1.84 -13.01 -1.33
N SER A 60 3.11 -13.16 -1.71
CA SER A 60 4.21 -12.30 -1.24
C SER A 60 4.57 -11.19 -2.23
N LEU A 61 4.93 -10.01 -1.72
CA LEU A 61 5.46 -8.93 -2.56
C LEU A 61 6.84 -9.28 -3.13
N GLU A 62 7.62 -10.12 -2.45
CA GLU A 62 8.86 -10.68 -2.97
C GLU A 62 8.62 -11.47 -4.27
N THR A 63 7.64 -12.38 -4.28
CA THR A 63 7.27 -13.11 -5.50
C THR A 63 6.82 -12.15 -6.60
N TYR A 64 6.05 -11.12 -6.26
CA TYR A 64 5.69 -10.06 -7.22
C TYR A 64 6.92 -9.34 -7.77
N GLN A 65 7.89 -8.94 -6.95
CA GLN A 65 9.11 -8.25 -7.38
C GLN A 65 9.95 -9.12 -8.33
N LEU A 66 10.14 -10.40 -8.00
CA LEU A 66 10.85 -11.36 -8.85
C LEU A 66 10.17 -11.51 -10.23
N ILE A 67 8.85 -11.64 -10.24
CA ILE A 67 8.06 -11.73 -11.47
C ILE A 67 8.13 -10.42 -12.26
N ARG A 68 8.03 -9.28 -11.58
CA ARG A 68 8.08 -7.95 -12.20
C ARG A 68 9.43 -7.74 -12.89
N ALA A 69 10.52 -8.07 -12.20
CA ALA A 69 11.87 -8.01 -12.74
C ALA A 69 12.04 -8.89 -13.99
N MET A 70 11.49 -10.12 -13.97
CA MET A 70 11.48 -10.98 -15.15
C MET A 70 10.71 -10.36 -16.31
N VAL A 71 9.50 -9.83 -16.07
CA VAL A 71 8.65 -9.26 -17.12
C VAL A 71 9.25 -7.96 -17.70
N ASP A 72 9.98 -7.20 -16.90
CA ASP A 72 10.65 -5.98 -17.34
C ASP A 72 11.98 -6.22 -18.07
N ASN A 73 12.50 -7.45 -18.05
CA ASN A 73 13.69 -7.82 -18.81
C ASN A 73 13.43 -7.77 -20.34
N ASP A 74 14.41 -7.27 -21.10
CA ASP A 74 14.28 -7.07 -22.55
C ASP A 74 14.05 -8.37 -23.34
N THR A 75 14.60 -9.49 -22.86
CA THR A 75 14.35 -10.83 -23.43
C THR A 75 12.87 -11.21 -23.31
N PHE A 76 12.29 -11.01 -22.11
CA PHE A 76 10.87 -11.30 -21.90
C PHE A 76 10.00 -10.35 -22.70
N LYS A 77 10.31 -9.05 -22.74
CA LYS A 77 9.57 -8.08 -23.56
C LYS A 77 9.57 -8.47 -25.04
N SER A 78 10.71 -8.91 -25.56
CA SER A 78 10.85 -9.36 -26.95
C SER A 78 10.04 -10.62 -27.24
N TYR A 79 10.14 -11.63 -26.37
CA TYR A 79 9.31 -12.85 -26.44
C TYR A 79 7.82 -12.51 -26.40
N ASN A 80 7.42 -11.70 -25.43
CA ASN A 80 6.03 -11.30 -25.21
C ASN A 80 5.45 -10.51 -26.39
N LYS A 81 6.27 -9.67 -27.06
CA LYS A 81 5.88 -8.97 -28.28
C LYS A 81 5.65 -9.93 -29.45
N ASN A 82 6.52 -10.94 -29.62
CA ASN A 82 6.41 -11.94 -30.69
C ASN A 82 5.20 -12.85 -30.50
N GLU A 83 4.84 -13.14 -29.26
CA GLU A 83 3.70 -13.99 -28.90
C GLU A 83 2.40 -13.20 -28.71
N HIS A 84 2.40 -11.88 -28.97
CA HIS A 84 1.24 -11.00 -28.85
C HIS A 84 0.56 -10.97 -27.47
N TYR A 85 1.31 -11.22 -26.39
CA TYR A 85 0.80 -11.15 -25.03
C TYR A 85 1.04 -9.75 -24.42
N TYR A 86 0.26 -9.37 -23.40
CA TYR A 86 0.40 -8.08 -22.70
C TYR A 86 0.22 -8.26 -21.17
N PRO A 87 1.32 -8.42 -20.41
CA PRO A 87 1.26 -8.79 -19.00
C PRO A 87 0.84 -7.65 -18.08
N SER A 88 0.90 -6.40 -18.55
CA SER A 88 0.75 -5.21 -17.72
C SER A 88 -0.55 -5.20 -16.92
N ALA A 89 -1.67 -5.55 -17.55
CA ALA A 89 -2.97 -5.56 -16.88
C ALA A 89 -3.08 -6.68 -15.83
N THR A 90 -2.52 -7.87 -16.12
CA THR A 90 -2.48 -8.98 -15.16
C THR A 90 -1.56 -8.66 -13.99
N LEU A 91 -0.39 -8.06 -14.22
CA LEU A 91 0.52 -7.65 -13.15
C LEU A 91 -0.05 -6.52 -12.30
N LYS A 92 -0.73 -5.53 -12.92
CA LYS A 92 -1.46 -4.49 -12.20
C LYS A 92 -2.52 -5.09 -11.29
N CYS A 93 -3.31 -6.04 -11.81
CA CYS A 93 -4.31 -6.76 -11.02
C CYS A 93 -3.67 -7.61 -9.90
N TYR A 94 -2.53 -8.26 -10.16
CA TYR A 94 -1.82 -9.06 -9.17
C TYR A 94 -1.31 -8.20 -8.00
N ILE A 95 -0.64 -7.08 -8.26
CA ILE A 95 -0.19 -6.21 -7.17
C ILE A 95 -1.38 -5.57 -6.43
N ALA A 96 -2.46 -5.22 -7.13
CA ALA A 96 -3.67 -4.72 -6.49
C ALA A 96 -4.30 -5.75 -5.54
N PHE A 97 -4.32 -7.03 -5.93
CA PHE A 97 -4.76 -8.13 -5.08
C PHE A 97 -3.89 -8.25 -3.82
N LEU A 98 -2.56 -8.24 -3.99
CA LEU A 98 -1.63 -8.31 -2.84
C LEU A 98 -1.79 -7.09 -1.92
N SER A 99 -1.94 -5.89 -2.49
CA SER A 99 -2.20 -4.66 -1.75
C SER A 99 -3.52 -4.73 -1.00
N ASP A 100 -4.61 -5.21 -1.62
CA ASP A 100 -5.93 -5.35 -0.97
C ASP A 100 -5.88 -6.29 0.24
N GLN A 101 -5.27 -7.47 0.08
CA GLN A 101 -5.12 -8.43 1.18
C GLN A 101 -4.37 -7.81 2.37
N ARG A 102 -3.28 -7.12 2.09
CA ARG A 102 -2.43 -6.48 3.11
C ARG A 102 -3.06 -5.21 3.70
N MET A 103 -3.80 -4.44 2.92
CA MET A 103 -4.49 -3.24 3.39
C MET A 103 -5.59 -3.54 4.41
N ARG A 104 -6.26 -4.70 4.29
CA ARG A 104 -7.23 -5.16 5.30
C ARG A 104 -6.58 -5.39 6.66
N GLU A 105 -5.33 -5.83 6.68
CA GLU A 105 -4.55 -5.98 7.92
C GLU A 105 -4.07 -4.62 8.43
N GLU A 106 -3.61 -3.75 7.53
CA GLU A 106 -3.18 -2.36 7.84
C GLU A 106 -4.28 -1.54 8.52
N MET A 107 -5.54 -1.65 8.10
CA MET A 107 -6.66 -0.94 8.73
C MET A 107 -6.76 -1.22 10.25
N SER A 108 -6.41 -2.45 10.67
CA SER A 108 -6.37 -2.79 12.10
C SER A 108 -5.26 -2.05 12.84
N TYR A 109 -4.06 -1.94 12.25
CA TYR A 109 -2.94 -1.20 12.82
C TYR A 109 -3.17 0.31 12.81
N ASP A 110 -3.79 0.86 11.76
CA ASP A 110 -4.20 2.27 11.72
C ASP A 110 -5.15 2.58 12.87
N MET A 111 -6.11 1.68 13.13
CA MET A 111 -7.04 1.83 14.23
C MET A 111 -6.33 1.74 15.58
N MET A 112 -5.36 0.82 15.75
CA MET A 112 -4.58 0.70 16.98
C MET A 112 -3.79 1.99 17.28
N ILE A 113 -3.10 2.54 16.28
CA ILE A 113 -2.31 3.78 16.44
C ILE A 113 -3.19 4.98 16.72
N ASN A 114 -4.34 5.09 16.04
CA ASN A 114 -5.24 6.23 16.22
C ASN A 114 -6.06 6.16 17.53
N ASN A 115 -6.18 4.98 18.14
CA ASN A 115 -6.88 4.78 19.42
C ASN A 115 -5.95 4.73 20.63
N ALA A 116 -4.66 4.48 20.43
CA ALA A 116 -3.74 4.42 21.54
C ALA A 116 -3.48 5.83 22.10
N SER A 117 -3.28 5.90 23.42
CA SER A 117 -3.03 7.19 24.07
C SER A 117 -1.64 7.68 23.65
N GLU A 118 -1.54 8.97 23.30
CA GLU A 118 -0.25 9.56 22.91
C GLU A 118 0.82 9.36 23.99
N GLN A 119 0.43 9.35 25.27
CA GLN A 119 1.35 9.19 26.39
C GLN A 119 1.85 7.75 26.57
N ASP A 120 1.02 6.74 26.31
CA ASP A 120 1.42 5.32 26.40
C ASP A 120 2.31 4.94 25.21
N LEU A 121 1.96 5.47 24.03
CA LEU A 121 2.72 5.25 22.81
C LEU A 121 4.11 5.91 22.84
N ILE A 122 4.25 7.13 23.36
CA ILE A 122 5.55 7.80 23.49
C ILE A 122 6.47 7.01 24.44
N LYS A 123 5.94 6.40 25.50
CA LYS A 123 6.73 5.57 26.41
C LYS A 123 7.21 4.29 25.73
N GLU A 124 6.33 3.59 25.02
CA GLU A 124 6.69 2.38 24.26
C GLU A 124 7.66 2.68 23.09
N ASP A 125 7.50 3.80 22.38
CA ASP A 125 8.41 4.21 21.30
C ASP A 125 9.78 4.57 21.88
N ASN A 126 9.85 5.32 23.00
CA ASN A 126 11.12 5.67 23.65
C ASN A 126 11.88 4.44 24.20
N GLU A 127 11.19 3.41 24.67
CA GLU A 127 11.81 2.15 25.10
C GLU A 127 12.37 1.34 23.92
N ASN A 128 11.77 1.47 22.73
CA ASN A 128 12.22 0.81 21.51
C ASN A 128 13.21 1.64 20.67
N ASP A 129 13.24 2.96 20.85
CA ASP A 129 14.03 3.93 20.07
C ASP A 129 15.35 4.33 20.76
N VAL A 130 15.92 3.45 21.59
CA VAL A 130 17.28 3.56 22.16
C VAL A 130 18.39 3.59 21.08
N LEU A 131 18.03 3.72 19.79
CA LEU A 131 18.97 3.73 18.66
C LEU A 131 18.75 4.83 17.60
N ASN A 132 18.00 5.92 17.83
CA ASN A 132 18.15 7.10 16.98
C ASN A 132 17.94 8.41 17.74
N SER A 133 19.07 9.04 18.10
CA SER A 133 19.12 10.42 18.56
C SER A 133 18.40 11.37 17.62
N GLU A 134 17.70 12.33 18.22
CA GLU A 134 17.28 13.58 17.61
C GLU A 134 18.44 14.17 16.80
N GLU A 135 18.30 14.25 15.46
CA GLU A 135 18.99 15.16 14.53
C GLU A 135 19.01 14.56 13.11
N ASP A 136 17.93 14.80 12.36
CA ASP A 136 17.92 15.23 10.95
C ASP A 136 16.60 14.83 10.30
N ASN A 137 15.64 15.75 10.31
CA ASN A 137 14.41 15.60 9.55
C ASN A 137 14.67 15.58 8.03
N ASP A 138 15.89 15.86 7.56
CA ASP A 138 16.27 15.84 6.14
C ASP A 138 16.90 14.53 5.66
N LYS A 139 17.35 13.65 6.55
CA LYS A 139 17.96 12.38 6.12
C LYS A 139 16.92 11.41 5.57
N ILE A 140 17.34 10.60 4.60
CA ILE A 140 16.57 9.46 4.09
C ILE A 140 16.54 8.42 5.22
N LYS A 141 15.35 8.05 5.67
CA LYS A 141 15.18 6.96 6.66
C LYS A 141 15.19 5.63 5.94
N GLU A 142 16.08 4.74 6.34
CA GLU A 142 16.14 3.38 5.82
C GLU A 142 14.92 2.57 6.27
N ARG A 143 14.44 1.66 5.41
CA ARG A 143 13.39 0.71 5.78
C ARG A 143 13.83 -0.17 6.95
N ARG A 144 13.08 -0.14 8.05
CA ARG A 144 13.26 -1.01 9.22
C ARG A 144 13.04 -2.48 8.87
N LYS A 145 13.67 -3.38 9.63
CA LYS A 145 13.38 -4.83 9.54
C LYS A 145 11.98 -5.10 10.12
N LYS A 146 11.34 -6.16 9.62
CA LYS A 146 10.08 -6.63 10.21
C LYS A 146 10.32 -7.19 11.61
N ILE A 147 9.35 -6.97 12.50
CA ILE A 147 9.31 -7.55 13.85
C ILE A 147 8.16 -8.56 13.94
N LEU A 148 8.30 -9.56 14.82
CA LEU A 148 7.24 -10.52 15.10
C LEU A 148 6.33 -9.98 16.20
N LEU A 149 5.11 -9.58 15.85
CA LEU A 149 4.09 -9.13 16.80
C LEU A 149 2.85 -10.02 16.67
N ASN A 150 2.40 -10.61 17.78
CA ASN A 150 1.21 -11.49 17.82
C ASN A 150 1.23 -12.61 16.75
N GLY A 151 2.43 -13.18 16.49
CA GLY A 151 2.61 -14.24 15.49
C GLY A 151 2.67 -13.76 14.03
N ARG A 152 2.72 -12.46 13.77
CA ARG A 152 2.80 -11.87 12.43
C ARG A 152 4.03 -11.00 12.26
N LEU A 153 4.65 -11.04 11.08
CA LEU A 153 5.78 -10.18 10.73
C LEU A 153 5.27 -8.84 10.21
N ILE A 154 5.56 -7.75 10.93
CA ILE A 154 5.07 -6.40 10.61
C ILE A 154 6.21 -5.39 10.54
N TYR A 155 5.98 -4.30 9.81
CA TYR A 155 6.80 -3.09 9.95
C TYR A 155 6.25 -2.27 11.11
N GLN A 156 7.07 -2.07 12.14
CA GLN A 156 6.69 -1.24 13.28
C GLN A 156 6.59 0.22 12.84
N ARG A 157 5.47 0.86 13.21
CA ARG A 157 5.23 2.27 12.94
C ARG A 157 5.65 3.12 14.14
N SER A 158 6.19 4.30 13.88
CA SER A 158 6.66 5.24 14.87
C SER A 158 5.58 6.26 15.19
N ILE A 159 5.33 6.43 16.48
CA ILE A 159 4.36 7.40 16.96
C ILE A 159 4.91 8.81 16.84
N LYS A 160 6.23 8.95 16.93
CA LYS A 160 6.93 10.21 16.64
C LYS A 160 6.55 10.77 15.25
N GLU A 161 6.58 9.94 14.21
CA GLU A 161 6.20 10.38 12.85
C GLU A 161 4.73 10.79 12.75
N VAL A 162 3.85 10.09 13.46
CA VAL A 162 2.43 10.42 13.56
C VAL A 162 2.22 11.77 14.22
N ILE A 163 2.89 12.03 15.36
CA ILE A 163 2.80 13.30 16.08
C ILE A 163 3.36 14.44 15.22
N LEU A 164 4.54 14.26 14.61
CA LEU A 164 5.13 15.24 13.71
C LEU A 164 4.18 15.61 12.55
N ALA A 165 3.50 14.61 11.97
CA ALA A 165 2.50 14.86 10.94
C ALA A 165 1.29 15.64 11.49
N LYS A 166 0.75 15.24 12.66
CA LYS A 166 -0.37 15.94 13.29
C LYS A 166 -0.05 17.39 13.66
N GLU A 167 1.15 17.65 14.15
CA GLU A 167 1.64 19.00 14.43
C GLU A 167 1.77 19.83 13.15
N LYS A 168 2.36 19.26 12.08
CA LYS A 168 2.50 19.92 10.78
C LYS A 168 1.15 20.35 10.18
N PHE A 169 0.12 19.52 10.35
CA PHE A 169 -1.25 19.84 9.91
C PHE A 169 -2.07 20.61 10.94
N GLU A 170 -1.46 21.07 12.04
CA GLU A 170 -2.13 21.77 13.13
C GLU A 170 -3.38 21.03 13.65
N TRP A 171 -3.34 19.70 13.66
CA TRP A 171 -4.46 18.85 14.06
C TRP A 171 -5.74 19.06 13.22
N LYS A 172 -5.59 19.47 11.95
CA LYS A 172 -6.69 19.67 11.00
C LYS A 172 -6.66 18.62 9.90
N CYS A 173 -7.82 18.41 9.27
CA CYS A 173 -7.91 17.53 8.11
C CYS A 173 -7.22 18.18 6.90
N GLU A 174 -6.27 17.46 6.29
CA GLU A 174 -5.53 17.91 5.11
C GLU A 174 -6.44 18.10 3.88
N ILE A 175 -7.42 17.21 3.70
CA ILE A 175 -8.35 17.27 2.56
C ILE A 175 -9.25 18.49 2.64
N ASN A 176 -9.66 18.88 3.84
CA ASN A 176 -10.42 20.09 4.07
C ASN A 176 -10.20 20.60 5.51
N PRO A 177 -9.39 21.67 5.69
CA PRO A 177 -9.09 22.22 7.01
C PRO A 177 -10.30 22.78 7.77
N LYS A 178 -11.45 22.95 7.10
CA LYS A 178 -12.71 23.39 7.72
C LYS A 178 -13.53 22.25 8.32
N HIS A 179 -13.13 20.99 8.12
CA HIS A 179 -13.81 19.87 8.79
C HIS A 179 -13.54 19.93 10.29
N GLU A 180 -14.59 20.15 11.07
CA GLU A 180 -14.54 20.15 12.52
C GLU A 180 -14.73 18.73 13.07
N THR A 181 -14.06 18.46 14.18
CA THR A 181 -14.19 17.23 14.96
C THR A 181 -14.24 17.59 16.45
N PHE A 182 -14.60 16.62 17.29
CA PHE A 182 -14.61 16.83 18.74
C PHE A 182 -13.18 17.08 19.26
N ILE A 183 -13.07 17.76 20.40
CA ILE A 183 -11.79 17.95 21.10
C ILE A 183 -11.47 16.68 21.89
N ALA A 184 -10.31 16.09 21.62
CA ALA A 184 -9.85 14.89 22.30
C ALA A 184 -9.43 15.22 23.74
N ALA A 185 -9.90 14.45 24.71
CA ALA A 185 -9.57 14.65 26.13
C ALA A 185 -8.08 14.40 26.44
N SER A 186 -7.38 13.60 25.62
CA SER A 186 -5.97 13.23 25.83
C SER A 186 -4.99 14.39 25.66
N ASN A 187 -5.28 15.32 24.75
CA ASN A 187 -4.34 16.39 24.36
C ASN A 187 -5.01 17.76 24.15
N ASN A 188 -6.34 17.84 24.30
CA ASN A 188 -7.14 19.04 24.11
C ASN A 188 -7.02 19.65 22.70
N LYS A 189 -6.85 18.79 21.67
CA LYS A 189 -6.81 19.15 20.24
C LYS A 189 -8.01 18.57 19.48
N PRO A 190 -8.39 19.12 18.31
CA PRO A 190 -9.35 18.46 17.43
C PRO A 190 -8.90 17.04 17.08
N TYR A 191 -9.84 16.08 17.13
CA TYR A 191 -9.55 14.68 16.82
C TYR A 191 -9.31 14.50 15.31
N VAL A 192 -8.13 13.97 14.96
CA VAL A 192 -7.77 13.58 13.59
C VAL A 192 -7.05 12.24 13.60
N GLU A 193 -7.23 11.50 12.52
CA GLU A 193 -6.65 10.18 12.30
C GLU A 193 -5.46 10.32 11.34
N ALA A 194 -4.34 9.71 11.70
CA ALA A 194 -3.18 9.60 10.83
C ALA A 194 -3.39 8.47 9.82
N HIS A 195 -3.05 8.74 8.57
CA HIS A 195 -3.20 7.83 7.43
C HIS A 195 -1.96 7.88 6.55
N HIS A 196 -1.28 6.76 6.36
CA HIS A 196 -0.16 6.67 5.41
C HIS A 196 -0.67 6.72 3.97
N VAL A 197 -0.27 7.75 3.23
CA VAL A 197 -0.70 7.99 1.84
C VAL A 197 -0.23 6.87 0.93
N ILE A 198 1.06 6.55 0.92
CA ILE A 198 1.55 5.27 0.40
C ILE A 198 1.37 4.24 1.52
N PRO A 199 0.52 3.22 1.36
CA PRO A 199 0.20 2.28 2.43
C PRO A 199 1.44 1.53 2.93
N MET A 200 1.54 1.29 4.25
CA MET A 200 2.65 0.49 4.81
C MET A 200 2.60 -0.96 4.32
N ALA A 201 1.43 -1.45 3.88
CA ALA A 201 1.23 -2.72 3.20
C ALA A 201 2.22 -2.97 2.05
N VAL A 202 2.69 -1.91 1.37
CA VAL A 202 3.61 -1.99 0.23
C VAL A 202 5.06 -1.58 0.56
N GLN A 203 5.42 -1.43 1.84
CA GLN A 203 6.78 -1.06 2.28
C GLN A 203 7.89 -1.94 1.68
N GLU A 204 7.64 -3.21 1.38
CA GLU A 204 8.62 -4.12 0.74
C GLU A 204 9.04 -3.65 -0.66
N LEU A 205 8.21 -2.85 -1.34
CA LEU A 205 8.48 -2.31 -2.67
C LEU A 205 9.42 -1.09 -2.65
N TYR A 206 9.72 -0.56 -1.46
CA TYR A 206 10.51 0.65 -1.27
C TYR A 206 11.73 0.35 -0.40
N GLU A 207 12.87 0.96 -0.75
CA GLU A 207 14.10 0.90 0.03
C GLU A 207 14.07 1.89 1.20
N SER A 208 13.57 3.10 0.95
CA SER A 208 13.26 4.09 1.98
C SER A 208 12.08 3.63 2.85
N SER A 209 12.10 4.02 4.12
CA SER A 209 10.94 3.90 5.01
C SER A 209 9.78 4.72 4.46
N LEU A 210 8.60 4.11 4.39
CA LEU A 210 7.32 4.77 4.17
C LEU A 210 6.74 5.31 5.48
N ASP A 211 7.26 4.87 6.63
CA ASP A 211 6.88 5.39 7.93
C ASP A 211 7.68 6.66 8.23
N ILE A 212 7.25 7.74 7.58
CA ILE A 212 7.79 9.09 7.70
C ILE A 212 6.62 10.08 7.73
N SER A 213 6.77 11.18 8.49
CA SER A 213 5.72 12.19 8.65
C SER A 213 5.23 12.77 7.31
N GLU A 214 6.09 12.82 6.29
CA GLU A 214 5.78 13.30 4.94
C GLU A 214 4.83 12.39 4.17
N ASN A 215 4.86 11.08 4.45
CA ASN A 215 3.94 10.10 3.90
C ASN A 215 2.65 9.98 4.73
N ILE A 216 2.55 10.67 5.87
CA ILE A 216 1.35 10.65 6.72
C ILE A 216 0.46 11.85 6.37
N SER A 217 -0.83 11.60 6.25
CA SER A 217 -1.89 12.61 6.11
C SER A 217 -2.73 12.62 7.38
N CYS A 218 -3.12 13.82 7.83
CA CYS A 218 -4.08 13.97 8.92
C CYS A 218 -5.49 14.10 8.34
N LEU A 219 -6.36 13.17 8.67
CA LEU A 219 -7.71 13.10 8.12
C LEU A 219 -8.73 13.16 9.25
N CYS A 220 -9.86 13.84 9.03
CA CYS A 220 -11.02 13.63 9.90
C CYS A 220 -11.56 12.20 9.65
N PRO A 221 -12.31 11.61 10.61
CA PRO A 221 -12.82 10.25 10.47
C PRO A 221 -13.62 10.02 9.18
N THR A 222 -14.39 11.02 8.73
CA THR A 222 -15.14 10.96 7.47
C THR A 222 -14.21 10.84 6.26
N CYS A 223 -13.17 11.67 6.17
CA CYS A 223 -12.21 11.62 5.07
C CYS A 223 -11.39 10.33 5.11
N HIS A 224 -10.98 9.87 6.30
CA HIS A 224 -10.25 8.62 6.43
C HIS A 224 -11.09 7.40 6.00
N ARG A 225 -12.38 7.36 6.36
CA ARG A 225 -13.26 6.31 5.84
C ARG A 225 -13.51 6.47 4.33
N LYS A 226 -13.61 7.70 3.82
CA LYS A 226 -13.81 7.98 2.39
C LYS A 226 -12.66 7.43 1.53
N ILE A 227 -11.40 7.66 1.91
CA ILE A 227 -10.25 7.20 1.11
C ILE A 227 -10.17 5.67 0.99
N HIS A 228 -10.68 4.92 1.97
CA HIS A 228 -10.70 3.46 1.96
C HIS A 228 -11.97 2.87 1.33
N LEU A 229 -13.14 3.43 1.64
CA LEU A 229 -14.44 2.80 1.40
C LEU A 229 -15.26 3.41 0.27
N ALA A 230 -14.95 4.64 -0.16
CA ALA A 230 -15.74 5.31 -1.20
C ALA A 230 -15.55 4.67 -2.58
N LYS A 231 -16.37 5.11 -3.54
CA LYS A 231 -16.25 4.69 -4.94
C LYS A 231 -14.95 5.21 -5.56
N SER A 232 -14.44 4.52 -6.59
CA SER A 232 -13.16 4.84 -7.23
C SER A 232 -13.02 6.31 -7.64
N LYS A 233 -14.08 6.93 -8.17
CA LYS A 233 -14.06 8.36 -8.53
C LYS A 233 -13.75 9.26 -7.33
N GLU A 234 -14.45 9.05 -6.21
CA GLU A 234 -14.29 9.87 -5.00
C GLU A 234 -12.95 9.63 -4.31
N LYS A 235 -12.47 8.38 -4.30
CA LYS A 235 -11.11 8.06 -3.82
C LYS A 235 -10.06 8.70 -4.72
N GLY A 236 -10.26 8.64 -6.04
CA GLY A 236 -9.37 9.18 -7.06
C GLY A 236 -9.05 10.65 -6.83
N GLU A 237 -10.08 11.47 -6.66
CA GLU A 237 -9.93 12.92 -6.38
C GLU A 237 -9.05 13.18 -5.13
N MET A 238 -9.22 12.39 -4.07
CA MET A 238 -8.38 12.49 -2.87
C MET A 238 -6.93 12.06 -3.11
N ILE A 239 -6.75 10.93 -3.80
CA ILE A 239 -5.42 10.37 -4.08
C ILE A 239 -4.62 11.26 -5.03
N GLU A 240 -5.26 11.88 -6.03
CA GLU A 240 -4.63 12.86 -6.90
C GLU A 240 -4.11 14.07 -6.12
N TYR A 241 -4.95 14.61 -5.22
CA TYR A 241 -4.56 15.71 -4.36
C TYR A 241 -3.38 15.33 -3.44
N LEU A 242 -3.46 14.20 -2.74
CA LEU A 242 -2.42 13.74 -1.82
C LEU A 242 -1.11 13.40 -2.53
N HIS A 243 -1.16 12.85 -3.75
CA HIS A 243 0.02 12.59 -4.58
C HIS A 243 0.67 13.89 -5.04
N SER A 244 -0.13 14.82 -5.56
CA SER A 244 0.37 16.08 -6.11
C SER A 244 1.04 16.96 -5.05
N SER A 245 0.49 17.01 -3.84
CA SER A 245 1.02 17.78 -2.72
C SER A 245 2.34 17.26 -2.16
N ARG A 246 2.76 16.03 -2.51
CA ARG A 246 3.94 15.36 -1.94
C ARG A 246 5.06 15.07 -2.93
N LYS A 247 4.92 15.43 -4.21
CA LYS A 247 5.90 15.07 -5.26
C LYS A 247 7.34 15.44 -4.90
N GLU A 248 7.57 16.69 -4.50
CA GLU A 248 8.90 17.18 -4.16
C GLU A 248 9.45 16.51 -2.89
N MET A 249 8.60 16.34 -1.87
CA MET A 249 8.98 15.71 -0.60
C MET A 249 9.33 14.22 -0.78
N TYR A 250 8.58 13.50 -1.61
CA TYR A 250 8.91 12.12 -1.93
C TYR A 250 10.21 12.00 -2.70
N PHE A 251 10.49 12.93 -3.61
CA PHE A 251 11.76 12.97 -4.33
C PHE A 251 12.94 13.14 -3.36
N THR A 252 12.87 14.07 -2.41
CA THR A 252 13.97 14.27 -1.43
C THR A 252 14.15 13.08 -0.47
N LYS A 253 13.11 12.27 -0.26
CA LYS A 253 13.15 11.05 0.56
C LYS A 253 13.49 9.78 -0.21
N ASN A 254 13.89 9.89 -1.48
CA ASN A 254 14.14 8.76 -2.37
C ASN A 254 12.94 7.81 -2.50
N ILE A 255 11.72 8.36 -2.44
CA ILE A 255 10.47 7.65 -2.65
C ILE A 255 9.97 8.00 -4.05
N ASN A 256 9.99 7.03 -4.96
CA ASN A 256 9.46 7.22 -6.31
C ASN A 256 8.12 6.48 -6.46
N VAL A 257 7.01 7.19 -6.21
CA VAL A 257 5.66 6.66 -6.44
C VAL A 257 4.98 7.38 -7.60
N LYS A 258 4.54 6.61 -8.59
CA LYS A 258 3.69 7.11 -9.69
C LYS A 258 2.24 7.16 -9.22
N LEU A 259 1.47 8.12 -9.74
CA LEU A 259 0.02 8.22 -9.45
C LEU A 259 -0.71 6.92 -9.78
N ASP A 260 -0.41 6.32 -10.94
CA ASP A 260 -0.94 5.01 -11.34
C ASP A 260 -0.68 3.90 -10.31
N SER A 261 0.51 3.88 -9.69
CA SER A 261 0.83 2.89 -8.66
C SER A 261 -0.03 3.12 -7.43
N LEU A 262 -0.21 4.39 -7.03
CA LEU A 262 -1.00 4.75 -5.88
C LEU A 262 -2.49 4.41 -6.11
N PHE A 263 -3.05 4.77 -7.26
CA PHE A 263 -4.39 4.32 -7.66
C PHE A 263 -4.55 2.80 -7.56
N ASN A 264 -3.55 2.06 -8.04
CA ASN A 264 -3.58 0.61 -8.00
C ASN A 264 -3.59 0.06 -6.56
N TYR A 265 -2.81 0.66 -5.64
CA TYR A 265 -2.82 0.26 -4.23
C TYR A 265 -4.20 0.50 -3.58
N TYR A 266 -4.89 1.59 -3.92
CA TYR A 266 -6.23 1.92 -3.41
C TYR A 266 -7.38 1.28 -4.22
N ASN A 267 -7.07 0.36 -5.14
CA ASN A 267 -8.05 -0.27 -6.03
C ASN A 267 -8.92 0.73 -6.81
N ILE A 268 -8.27 1.75 -7.41
CA ILE A 268 -8.86 2.77 -8.27
C ILE A 268 -8.47 2.43 -9.72
N PHE A 269 -9.46 2.13 -10.56
CA PHE A 269 -9.31 1.66 -11.94
C PHE A 269 -10.32 2.32 -12.87
#